data_AF-A0A2E0N0R2-F1
#
_entry.id   AF-A0A2E0N0R2-F1
#
_cell.length_a   1.000
_cell.length_b   1.000
_cell.length_c   1.000
_cell.angle_alpha   90.00
_cell.angle_beta   90.00
_cell.angle_gamma   90.00
#
_symmetry.space_group_name_H-M   'P 1'
#
loop_
_entity.id
_entity.type
_entity.pdbx_description
1 polymer ?
#
loop_
_entity_poly.entity_id
_entity_poly.type
_entity_poly.pdbx_seq_one_letter_code
_entity_poly.pdbx_strand_id
1 'polypeptide(L)' 'MDVIALNEGMLISGIVLAISFILIFTETLHGFHRSKVAMAGAGAMILVGQYYGFYSPDKAFEAVDWNV' A
#
# COMPACT_ATOMS: atom_id res chain seq x y z
N MET A 1 -19.68 0.88 21.76
CA MET A 1 -19.43 1.10 20.32
C MET A 1 -18.22 2.00 20.23
N ASP A 2 -17.09 1.50 19.75
CA ASP A 2 -15.95 2.36 19.48
C ASP A 2 -16.23 3.22 18.24
N VAL A 3 -15.86 4.50 18.29
CA VAL A 3 -16.05 5.41 17.16
C VAL A 3 -15.04 5.02 16.08
N ILE A 4 -15.53 4.51 14.95
CA ILE A 4 -14.70 4.30 13.76
C ILE A 4 -14.51 5.66 13.08
N ALA A 5 -13.41 6.32 13.42
CA ALA A 5 -12.98 7.58 12.80
C ALA A 5 -11.92 7.30 11.74
N LEU A 6 -11.99 8.05 10.62
CA LEU A 6 -10.91 8.07 9.64
C LEU A 6 -9.69 8.74 10.27
N ASN A 7 -8.70 7.94 10.64
CA ASN A 7 -7.44 8.48 11.17
C ASN A 7 -6.47 8.85 10.04
N GLU A 8 -5.43 9.58 10.39
CA GLU A 8 -4.42 10.07 9.44
C GLU A 8 -3.69 8.92 8.73
N GLY A 9 -3.33 7.86 9.45
CA GLY A 9 -2.67 6.69 8.88
C GLY A 9 -3.52 5.99 7.81
N MET A 10 -4.82 5.83 8.06
CA MET A 10 -5.78 5.28 7.09
C MET A 10 -5.91 6.17 5.85
N LEU A 11 -5.97 7.49 6.04
CA LEU A 11 -6.03 8.44 4.93
C LEU A 11 -4.78 8.33 4.06
N ILE A 12 -3.59 8.32 4.65
CA ILE A 12 -2.32 8.20 3.93
C ILE A 12 -2.20 6.84 3.24
N SER A 13 -2.63 5.76 3.88
CA SER A 13 -2.72 4.44 3.23
C SER A 13 -3.62 4.47 2.00
N GLY A 14 -4.77 5.15 2.09
CA GLY A 14 -5.67 5.36 0.95
C GLY A 14 -5.02 6.16 -0.19
N ILE A 15 -4.20 7.17 0.13
CA ILE A 15 -3.45 7.95 -0.87
C ILE A 15 -2.42 7.07 -1.58
N VAL A 16 -1.63 6.29 -0.83
CA VAL A 16 -0.64 5.36 -1.41
C VAL A 16 -1.33 4.34 -2.33
N LEU A 17 -2.47 3.80 -1.92
CA LEU A 17 -3.28 2.90 -2.73
C LEU A 17 -3.72 3.58 -4.04
N ALA A 18 -4.32 4.77 -3.95
CA ALA A 18 -4.82 5.50 -5.11
C ALA A 18 -3.70 5.84 -6.11
N ILE A 19 -2.56 6.35 -5.64
CA ILE A 19 -1.41 6.68 -6.49
C ILE A 19 -0.86 5.42 -7.15
N SER A 20 -0.71 4.33 -6.39
CA SER A 20 -0.20 3.06 -6.92
C SER A 20 -1.10 2.53 -8.03
N PHE A 21 -2.42 2.58 -7.83
CA PHE A 21 -3.40 2.15 -8.83
C PHE A 21 -3.35 3.00 -10.09
N ILE A 22 -3.31 4.34 -9.95
CA ILE A 22 -3.19 5.25 -11.09
C ILE A 22 -1.96 4.88 -11.90
N LEU A 23 -0.78 4.78 -11.27
CA LEU A 23 0.47 4.47 -11.95
C LEU A 23 0.48 3.06 -12.58
N ILE A 24 -0.15 2.06 -11.96
CA ILE A 24 -0.28 0.73 -12.55
C ILE A 24 -1.12 0.77 -13.84
N PHE A 25 -2.23 1.50 -13.83
CA PHE A 25 -3.14 1.56 -14.98
C PHE A 25 -2.70 2.56 -16.06
N THR A 26 -1.87 3.55 -15.72
CA THR A 26 -1.32 4.53 -16.68
C THR A 26 0.03 4.14 -17.26
N GLU A 27 0.43 2.86 -17.19
CA GLU A 27 1.72 2.37 -17.69
C GLU A 27 2.03 2.87 -19.11
N THR A 28 1.04 2.96 -19.99
CA THR A 28 1.20 3.43 -21.38
C THR A 28 1.65 4.89 -21.50
N LEU A 29 1.48 5.71 -20.46
CA LEU A 29 1.86 7.13 -20.44
C LEU A 29 3.32 7.35 -20.03
N HIS A 30 3.84 6.57 -19.07
CA HIS A 30 5.17 6.77 -18.50
C HIS A 30 6.15 5.62 -18.79
N GLY A 31 5.69 4.48 -19.28
CA GLY A 31 6.53 3.33 -19.68
C GLY A 31 7.18 2.57 -18.52
N PHE A 32 6.73 2.78 -17.27
CA PHE A 32 7.24 2.02 -16.12
C PHE A 32 6.41 0.75 -15.96
N HIS A 33 7.10 -0.40 -15.94
CA HIS A 33 6.47 -1.70 -15.74
C HIS A 33 5.58 -1.74 -14.50
N ARG A 34 4.36 -2.24 -14.66
CA ARG A 34 3.36 -2.38 -13.57
C ARG A 34 3.93 -3.06 -12.34
N SER A 35 4.75 -4.10 -12.52
CA SER A 35 5.36 -4.84 -11.41
C SER A 35 6.27 -3.97 -10.55
N LYS A 36 7.07 -3.08 -11.16
CA LYS A 36 7.95 -2.16 -10.42
C LYS A 36 7.13 -1.15 -9.61
N VAL A 37 6.07 -0.62 -10.21
CA VAL A 37 5.14 0.29 -9.54
C VAL A 37 4.43 -0.40 -8.38
N ALA A 38 3.94 -1.63 -8.59
CA ALA A 38 3.26 -2.41 -7.57
C ALA A 38 4.19 -2.73 -6.38
N MET A 39 5.43 -3.16 -6.65
CA MET A 39 6.43 -3.39 -5.59
C MET A 39 6.77 -2.11 -4.83
N ALA A 40 6.89 -0.97 -5.51
CA ALA A 40 7.14 0.31 -4.86
C ALA A 40 5.95 0.73 -3.97
N GLY A 41 4.72 0.56 -4.45
CA GLY A 41 3.50 0.83 -3.67
C GLY A 41 3.38 -0.07 -2.44
N ALA A 42 3.67 -1.36 -2.58
CA ALA A 42 3.69 -2.31 -1.45
C ALA A 42 4.77 -1.94 -0.42
N GLY A 43 5.99 -1.59 -0.86
CA GLY A 43 7.06 -1.12 0.02
C GLY A 43 6.70 0.17 0.75
N ALA A 44 6.11 1.13 0.04
CA ALA A 44 5.59 2.37 0.66
C ALA A 44 4.53 2.07 1.72
N MET A 45 3.69 1.06 1.51
CA MET A 45 2.67 0.69 2.48
C MET A 45 3.24 0.10 3.77
N ILE A 46 4.30 -0.70 3.66
CA ILE A 46 5.03 -1.19 4.84
C ILE A 46 5.61 -0.01 5.62
N LEU A 47 6.24 0.96 4.95
CA LEU A 47 6.83 2.12 5.61
C LEU A 47 5.79 3.00 6.32
N VAL A 48 4.65 3.27 5.66
CA VAL A 48 3.53 4.03 6.26
C VAL A 48 3.01 3.31 7.50
N GLY A 49 2.76 2.00 7.38
CA GLY A 49 2.23 1.23 8.50
C GLY A 49 3.20 1.08 9.66
N GLN A 50 4.51 1.03 9.39
CA GLN A 50 5.54 1.08 10.44
C GLN A 50 5.56 2.44 11.13
N TYR A 51 5.51 3.54 10.37
CA TYR A 51 5.53 4.90 10.89
C TYR A 51 4.35 5.18 11.83
N TYR A 52 3.14 4.78 11.44
CA TYR A 52 1.93 4.94 12.25
C TYR A 52 1.67 3.77 13.23
N GLY A 53 2.56 2.77 13.27
CA GLY A 53 2.52 1.67 14.23
C GLY A 53 1.43 0.60 14.00
N PHE A 54 0.73 0.61 12.86
CA PHE A 54 -0.35 -0.34 12.57
C PHE A 54 0.08 -1.55 11.72
N TYR A 55 1.23 -1.50 11.05
CA TYR A 55 1.73 -2.57 10.18
C TYR A 55 3.24 -2.76 10.31
N SER A 56 3.72 -3.99 10.14
CA SER A 56 5.15 -4.32 10.17
C SER A 56 5.51 -5.23 8.99
N PRO A 57 6.80 -5.37 8.64
CA PRO A 57 7.23 -6.29 7.59
C PRO A 57 6.76 -7.72 7.84
N ASP A 58 6.87 -8.23 9.07
CA ASP A 58 6.42 -9.58 9.42
C ASP A 58 4.90 -9.75 9.20
N LYS A 59 4.11 -8.77 9.65
CA LYS A 59 2.66 -8.75 9.39
C LYS A 59 2.33 -8.66 7.90
N ALA A 60 3.21 -8.04 7.10
CA ALA A 60 3.06 -8.00 5.65
C ALA A 60 3.27 -9.37 5.02
N PHE A 61 4.27 -10.13 5.46
CA PHE A 61 4.48 -11.50 5.02
C PHE A 61 3.35 -12.44 5.45
N GLU A 62 2.84 -12.31 6.67
CA GLU A 62 1.70 -13.09 7.18
C GLU A 62 0.40 -12.79 6.42
N ALA A 63 0.24 -11.58 5.90
CA ALA A 63 -0.94 -11.18 5.13
C ALA A 63 -0.95 -11.69 3.69
N VAL A 64 0.19 -12.19 3.18
CA VAL A 64 0.25 -12.79 1.84
C VAL A 64 -0.38 -14.18 1.88
N ASP A 65 -1.38 -14.40 1.03
CA ASP A 65 -1.90 -15.74 0.79
C ASP A 65 -0.92 -16.52 -0.10
N TRP A 66 -0.21 -17.47 0.50
CA TRP A 66 0.77 -18.33 -0.17
C TRP A 66 0.14 -19.57 -0.82
N ASN A 67 -1.17 -19.75 -0.69
CA ASN A 67 -1.88 -20.85 -1.34
C ASN A 67 -2.12 -20.50 -2.83
N VAL A 68 -1.11 -20.79 -3.66
CA VAL A 68 -1.12 -20.58 -5.12
C VAL A 68 -1.77 -21.75 -5.85
#